data_AF-A0A5N7ZQ66-F1
#
_entry.id   AF-A0A5N7ZQ66-F1
#
_cell.length_a   1.000
_cell.length_b   1.000
_cell.length_c   1.000
_cell.angle_alpha   90.00
_cell.angle_beta   90.00
_cell.angle_gamma   90.00
#
_symmetry.space_group_name_H-M   'P 1'
#
loop_
_entity.id
_entity.type
_entity.pdbx_description
1 polymer ?
#
loop_
_entity_poly.entity_id
_entity_poly.type
_entity_poly.pdbx_seq_one_letter_code
_entity_poly.pdbx_strand_id
1 'polypeptide(L)'
;HVEEEEAARKRNSTNESIRLSGEFHILMAELSGNAVYARYVNEIVSRCSLILALYGRPHSSECAVSEHREIVAGLRARDEKHVLHLLEHHLEAVTARALLTADGPGVRDIRKILDRYGT
;
A
#
# COMPACT_ATOMS: atom_id res chain seq x y z
N HIS A 1 10.03 10.69 1.10
CA HIS A 1 9.00 9.62 1.13
C HIS A 1 7.73 9.93 0.35
N VAL A 2 6.72 10.66 0.86
CA VAL A 2 5.44 10.87 0.13
C VAL A 2 5.64 11.56 -1.23
N GLU A 3 6.62 12.46 -1.35
CA GLU A 3 7.00 13.05 -2.64
C GLU A 3 7.57 12.03 -3.64
N GLU A 4 8.29 11.01 -3.15
CA GLU A 4 8.81 9.91 -3.97
C GLU A 4 7.68 8.99 -4.44
N GLU A 5 6.69 8.72 -3.57
CA GLU A 5 5.47 8.01 -3.95
C GLU A 5 4.73 8.74 -5.08
N GLU A 6 4.54 10.05 -4.97
CA GLU A 6 3.91 10.86 -6.02
C GLU A 6 4.70 10.82 -7.32
N ALA A 7 6.03 10.85 -7.23
CA ALA A 7 6.89 10.81 -8.40
C ALA A 7 6.83 9.43 -9.10
N ALA A 8 6.85 8.33 -8.33
CA ALA A 8 6.68 6.98 -8.86
C ALA A 8 5.31 6.79 -9.53
N ARG A 9 4.25 7.36 -8.94
CA ARG A 9 2.92 7.42 -9.56
C ARG A 9 2.95 8.13 -10.91
N LYS A 10 3.53 9.34 -10.99
CA LYS A 10 3.61 10.11 -12.25
C LYS A 10 4.38 9.38 -13.36
N ARG A 11 5.28 8.46 -13.00
CA ARG A 11 6.05 7.62 -13.93
C ARG A 11 5.31 6.34 -14.35
N ASN A 12 4.06 6.11 -13.91
CA ASN A 12 3.31 4.87 -14.13
C ASN A 12 4.07 3.59 -13.72
N SER A 13 4.95 3.71 -12.72
CA SER A 13 5.75 2.60 -12.20
C SER A 13 4.97 1.88 -11.10
N THR A 14 4.11 0.92 -11.49
CA THR A 14 3.22 0.22 -10.54
C THR A 14 4.00 -0.49 -9.43
N ASN A 15 5.07 -1.20 -9.76
CA ASN A 15 5.88 -1.93 -8.77
C ASN A 15 6.56 -0.99 -7.77
N GLU A 16 7.09 0.13 -8.25
CA GLU A 16 7.74 1.14 -7.40
C GLU A 16 6.71 1.82 -6.49
N SER A 17 5.51 2.11 -7.01
CA SER A 17 4.42 2.70 -6.22
C SER A 17 3.95 1.77 -5.11
N ILE A 18 3.79 0.46 -5.39
CA ILE A 18 3.43 -0.54 -4.37
C ILE A 18 4.51 -0.63 -3.28
N ARG A 19 5.80 -0.66 -3.68
CA ARG A 19 6.92 -0.70 -2.73
C ARG A 19 6.94 0.52 -1.82
N LEU A 20 6.90 1.73 -2.40
CA LEU A 20 6.97 2.98 -1.64
C LEU A 20 5.77 3.14 -0.70
N SER A 21 4.57 2.76 -1.15
CA SER A 21 3.35 2.74 -0.32
C SER A 21 3.48 1.79 0.88
N GLY A 22 4.09 0.61 0.69
CA GLY A 22 4.39 -0.30 1.81
C GLY A 22 5.40 0.31 2.79
N GLU A 23 6.46 0.94 2.29
CA GLU A 23 7.48 1.60 3.10
C GLU A 23 6.90 2.76 3.92
N PHE A 24 5.87 3.46 3.43
CA PHE A 24 5.18 4.49 4.19
C PHE A 24 4.53 3.93 5.46
N HIS A 25 3.80 2.82 5.36
CA HIS A 25 3.16 2.21 6.52
C HIS A 25 4.18 1.73 7.57
N ILE A 26 5.31 1.18 7.11
CA ILE A 26 6.40 0.76 7.99
C ILE A 26 7.00 1.97 8.72
N LEU A 27 7.31 3.05 7.98
CA LEU A 27 7.85 4.28 8.55
C LEU A 27 6.90 4.87 9.60
N MET A 28 5.59 4.92 9.30
CA MET A 28 4.58 5.39 10.25
C MET A 28 4.54 4.55 11.53
N ALA A 29 4.70 3.23 11.42
CA ALA A 29 4.72 2.34 12.56
C ALA A 29 6.01 2.48 13.39
N GLU A 30 7.16 2.70 12.76
CA GLU A 30 8.42 2.99 13.46
C GLU A 30 8.35 4.31 14.23
N LEU A 31 7.75 5.34 13.64
CA LEU A 31 7.56 6.65 14.27
C LEU A 31 6.64 6.61 15.50
N SER A 32 5.85 5.55 15.68
CA SER A 32 5.06 5.34 16.91
C SER A 32 5.94 5.00 18.14
N GLY A 33 7.19 4.61 17.93
CA GLY A 33 8.09 4.14 18.99
C GLY A 33 7.74 2.76 19.56
N ASN A 34 6.73 2.07 19.02
CA ASN A 34 6.29 0.77 19.49
C ASN A 34 6.84 -0.36 18.60
N ALA A 35 7.88 -1.04 19.07
CA ALA A 35 8.55 -2.11 18.33
C ALA A 35 7.65 -3.33 18.03
N VAL A 36 6.67 -3.63 18.89
CA VAL A 36 5.71 -4.71 18.66
C VAL A 36 4.76 -4.34 17.53
N TYR A 37 4.25 -3.10 17.55
CA TYR A 37 3.39 -2.56 16.51
C TYR A 37 4.12 -2.49 15.15
N ALA A 38 5.36 -1.99 15.13
CA ALA A 38 6.17 -1.92 13.91
C ALA A 38 6.37 -3.30 13.26
N ARG A 39 6.69 -4.33 14.07
CA ARG A 39 6.80 -5.71 13.57
C ARG A 39 5.49 -6.22 13.00
N TYR A 40 4.38 -5.97 13.67
CA TYR A 40 3.06 -6.41 13.23
C TYR A 40 2.64 -5.74 11.92
N VAL A 41 2.82 -4.42 11.82
CA VAL A 41 2.54 -3.67 10.58
C VAL A 41 3.40 -4.16 9.43
N ASN A 42 4.70 -4.41 9.65
CA ASN A 42 5.58 -4.94 8.61
C ASN A 42 5.08 -6.29 8.05
N GLU A 43 4.66 -7.21 8.93
CA GLU A 43 4.13 -8.51 8.53
C GLU A 43 2.83 -8.39 7.72
N ILE A 44 1.92 -7.50 8.13
CA ILE A 44 0.67 -7.23 7.42
C ILE A 44 0.95 -6.60 6.05
N VAL A 45 1.77 -5.54 6.02
CA VAL A 45 2.09 -4.79 4.80
C VAL A 45 2.71 -5.72 3.77
N SER A 46 3.65 -6.58 4.17
CA SER A 46 4.25 -7.57 3.27
C SER A 46 3.21 -8.49 2.60
N ARG A 47 2.25 -9.00 3.38
CA ARG A 47 1.16 -9.85 2.86
C ARG A 47 0.23 -9.07 1.93
N CYS A 48 -0.16 -7.86 2.31
CA CYS A 48 -1.04 -7.01 1.50
C CYS A 48 -0.36 -6.59 0.18
N SER A 49 0.93 -6.22 0.21
CA SER A 49 1.70 -5.88 -0.99
C SER A 49 1.81 -7.07 -1.94
N LEU A 50 1.99 -8.29 -1.44
CA LEU A 50 1.97 -9.50 -2.27
C LEU A 50 0.59 -9.71 -2.92
N ILE A 51 -0.50 -9.61 -2.15
CA ILE A 51 -1.87 -9.73 -2.66
C ILE A 51 -2.12 -8.67 -3.75
N LEU A 52 -1.75 -7.42 -3.51
CA LEU A 52 -1.92 -6.34 -4.49
C LEU A 52 -1.03 -6.50 -5.72
N ALA A 53 0.18 -7.03 -5.60
CA ALA A 53 1.05 -7.31 -6.74
C ALA A 53 0.51 -8.44 -7.62
N LEU A 54 -0.15 -9.43 -7.01
CA LEU A 54 -0.70 -10.59 -7.72
C LEU A 54 -2.06 -10.31 -8.36
N TYR A 55 -2.90 -9.56 -7.66
CA TYR A 55 -4.31 -9.40 -8.01
C TYR A 55 -4.70 -7.95 -8.36
N GLY A 56 -3.91 -6.95 -7.96
CA GLY A 56 -4.25 -5.53 -8.13
C GLY A 56 -4.33 -5.07 -9.60
N ARG A 57 -5.24 -4.13 -9.87
CA ARG A 57 -5.34 -3.48 -11.19
C ARG A 57 -4.36 -2.31 -11.30
N PRO A 58 -3.79 -2.00 -12.48
CA PRO A 58 -2.83 -0.90 -12.64
C PRO A 58 -3.30 0.49 -12.17
N HIS A 59 -4.63 0.74 -12.16
CA HIS A 59 -5.22 2.02 -11.74
C HIS A 59 -5.40 2.14 -10.21
N SER A 60 -5.13 1.09 -9.42
CA SER A 60 -5.39 1.11 -7.96
C SER A 60 -4.34 1.85 -7.14
N SER A 61 -3.12 2.02 -7.66
CA SER A 61 -2.03 2.72 -6.95
C SER A 61 -2.16 4.25 -7.00
N GLU A 62 -2.96 4.81 -7.91
CA GLU A 62 -3.07 6.26 -8.07
C GLU A 62 -3.76 6.97 -6.90
N CYS A 63 -4.63 6.25 -6.20
CA CYS A 63 -5.50 6.77 -5.14
C CYS A 63 -4.80 6.74 -3.76
N ALA A 64 -4.06 5.68 -3.45
CA ALA A 64 -3.37 5.50 -2.17
C ALA A 64 -2.33 6.59 -1.86
N VAL A 65 -1.61 7.06 -2.89
CA VAL A 65 -0.57 8.09 -2.73
C VAL A 65 -1.16 9.46 -2.37
N SER A 66 -2.36 9.78 -2.90
CA SER A 66 -3.06 11.03 -2.55
C SER A 66 -3.48 11.03 -1.09
N GLU A 67 -4.00 9.89 -0.61
CA GLU A 67 -4.47 9.70 0.76
C GLU A 67 -3.32 9.81 1.78
N HIS A 68 -2.14 9.27 1.47
CA HIS A 68 -0.96 9.38 2.35
C HIS A 68 -0.56 10.84 2.63
N ARG A 69 -0.64 11.71 1.61
CA ARG A 69 -0.33 13.14 1.77
C ARG A 69 -1.31 13.83 2.71
N GLU A 70 -2.59 13.52 2.57
CA GLU A 70 -3.65 14.08 3.42
C GLU A 70 -3.51 13.60 4.87
N ILE A 71 -3.20 12.31 5.08
CA ILE A 71 -2.93 11.77 6.42
C ILE A 71 -1.77 12.51 7.09
N VAL A 72 -0.65 12.71 6.38
CA VAL A 72 0.51 13.45 6.92
C VAL A 72 0.14 14.90 7.24
N ALA A 73 -0.67 15.55 6.41
CA ALA A 73 -1.15 16.91 6.66
C ALA A 73 -2.04 16.98 7.91
N GLY A 74 -2.98 16.04 8.07
CA GLY A 74 -3.85 15.93 9.24
C GLY A 74 -3.07 15.67 10.53
N LEU A 75 -2.07 14.79 10.48
CA LEU A 75 -1.17 14.52 11.61
C LEU A 75 -0.38 15.77 12.01
N ARG A 76 0.13 16.54 11.04
CA ARG A 76 0.82 17.81 11.31
C ARG A 76 -0.11 18.84 11.94
N ALA A 77 -1.36 18.89 11.52
CA ALA A 77 -2.39 19.75 12.09
C ALA A 77 -2.89 19.26 13.47
N ARG A 78 -2.52 18.04 13.89
CA ARG A 78 -3.03 17.36 15.08
C ARG A 78 -4.55 17.20 15.08
N ASP A 79 -5.14 17.06 13.90
CA ASP A 79 -6.57 16.82 13.74
C ASP A 79 -6.87 15.32 13.76
N GLU A 80 -6.99 14.77 14.96
CA GLU A 80 -7.21 13.33 15.18
C GLU A 80 -8.46 12.82 14.46
N LYS A 81 -9.57 13.56 14.53
CA LYS A 81 -10.84 13.14 13.91
C LYS A 81 -10.71 13.03 12.40
N HIS A 82 -10.08 14.03 11.79
CA HIS A 82 -9.85 14.02 10.35
C HIS A 82 -8.90 12.88 9.94
N VAL A 83 -7.81 12.66 10.69
CA VAL A 83 -6.87 11.57 10.41
C VAL A 83 -7.55 10.20 10.51
N LEU A 84 -8.37 9.97 11.54
CA LEU A 84 -9.11 8.71 11.68
C LEU A 84 -10.05 8.46 10.51
N HIS A 85 -10.78 9.50 10.08
CA HIS A 85 -11.65 9.42 8.90
C HIS A 85 -10.88 9.08 7.62
N LEU A 86 -9.71 9.71 7.41
CA LEU A 86 -8.85 9.41 6.26
C LEU A 86 -8.31 7.99 6.30
N LEU A 87 -7.94 7.47 7.47
CA LEU A 87 -7.46 6.10 7.64
C LEU A 87 -8.56 5.07 7.36
N GLU A 88 -9.78 5.29 7.82
CA GLU A 88 -10.94 4.44 7.51
C GLU A 88 -11.20 4.39 6.00
N HIS A 89 -11.32 5.57 5.37
CA HIS A 89 -11.53 5.67 3.93
C HIS A 89 -10.42 4.98 3.13
N HIS A 90 -9.15 5.17 3.53
CA HIS A 90 -8.00 4.53 2.90
C HIS A 90 -8.13 2.99 2.94
N LEU A 91 -8.47 2.41 4.09
CA LEU A 91 -8.63 0.96 4.23
C LEU A 91 -9.81 0.42 3.43
N GLU A 92 -10.94 1.12 3.40
CA GLU A 92 -12.09 0.77 2.56
C GLU A 92 -11.71 0.77 1.08
N ALA A 93 -11.00 1.81 0.63
CA ALA A 93 -10.57 1.95 -0.74
C ALA A 93 -9.56 0.85 -1.12
N VAL A 94 -8.61 0.50 -0.25
CA VAL A 94 -7.68 -0.63 -0.45
C VAL A 94 -8.46 -1.95 -0.56
N THR A 95 -9.41 -2.19 0.35
CA THR A 95 -10.18 -3.44 0.41
C THR A 95 -11.07 -3.62 -0.80
N ALA A 96 -11.79 -2.57 -1.22
CA ALA A 96 -12.61 -2.60 -2.43
C ALA A 96 -11.78 -2.95 -3.68
N ARG A 97 -10.56 -2.41 -3.77
CA ARG A 97 -9.62 -2.70 -4.88
C ARG A 97 -9.15 -4.15 -4.87
N ALA A 98 -8.95 -4.75 -3.69
CA ALA A 98 -8.62 -6.17 -3.57
C ALA A 98 -9.82 -7.07 -3.91
N LEU A 99 -11.04 -6.74 -3.49
CA LEU A 99 -12.23 -7.57 -3.71
C LEU A 99 -12.68 -7.64 -5.17
N LEU A 100 -12.55 -6.54 -5.93
CA LEU A 100 -12.92 -6.47 -7.36
C LEU A 100 -12.07 -7.38 -8.29
N THR A 101 -11.15 -8.15 -7.71
CA THR A 101 -10.17 -8.98 -8.44
C THR A 101 -10.37 -10.47 -8.19
N ALA A 102 -11.15 -10.86 -7.17
CA ALA A 102 -11.44 -12.26 -6.84
C ALA A 102 -12.29 -12.98 -7.91
N ASP A 103 -13.01 -12.22 -8.76
CA ASP A 103 -13.96 -12.76 -9.75
C ASP A 103 -13.44 -12.80 -11.20
N GLY A 104 -12.14 -12.54 -11.45
CA GLY A 104 -11.56 -12.48 -12.80
C GLY A 104 -10.68 -13.68 -13.19
N PRO A 105 -10.73 -14.19 -14.45
CA PRO A 105 -9.89 -15.31 -14.90
C PRO A 105 -8.47 -14.80 -15.17
N GLY A 106 -7.63 -14.80 -14.14
CA GLY A 106 -6.30 -14.21 -14.27
C GLY A 106 -5.37 -14.52 -13.11
N VAL A 107 -5.36 -15.76 -12.63
CA VAL A 107 -4.28 -16.24 -11.76
C VAL A 107 -2.97 -16.11 -12.55
N ARG A 108 -2.20 -15.05 -12.31
CA ARG A 108 -0.78 -15.05 -12.69
C ARG A 108 -0.14 -16.12 -11.82
N ASP A 109 0.07 -17.28 -12.44
CA ASP A 109 0.60 -18.46 -11.77
C ASP A 109 1.98 -18.14 -11.18
N ILE A 110 2.02 -17.96 -9.86
CA ILE A 110 3.23 -17.69 -9.10
C ILE A 110 4.30 -18.75 -9.37
N ARG A 111 3.89 -20.00 -9.63
CA ARG A 111 4.84 -21.05 -10.01
C ARG A 111 5.61 -20.65 -11.28
N LYS A 112 4.93 -20.15 -12.31
CA LYS A 112 5.61 -19.70 -13.55
C LYS A 112 6.58 -18.54 -13.36
N ILE A 113 6.36 -17.68 -12.36
CA ILE A 113 7.28 -16.58 -12.05
C ILE A 113 8.49 -17.10 -11.27
N LEU A 114 8.26 -17.99 -10.30
CA LEU A 114 9.32 -18.54 -9.45
C LEU A 114 10.18 -19.60 -10.16
N ASP A 115 9.59 -20.37 -11.09
CA ASP A 115 10.30 -21.31 -11.96
C ASP A 115 11.39 -20.63 -12.80
N ARG A 116 11.24 -19.32 -13.08
CA ARG A 116 12.27 -18.52 -13.78
C ARG A 116 13.52 -18.28 -12.92
N TYR A 117 13.43 -18.47 -11.60
CA TYR A 117 14.52 -18.26 -10.65
C TYR A 117 15.00 -19.56 -9.99
N GLY A 118 14.37 -20.70 -10.30
CA GLY A 118 14.83 -22.02 -9.89
C GLY A 118 15.63 -22.70 -11.01
N THR A 119 16.95 -22.53 -10.96
CA THR A 119 17.93 -23.47 -11.52
C THR A 119 18.58 -24.21 -10.36
#